data_AF-A0A948XP23-F1
#
_entry.id   AF-A0A948XP23-F1
#
_cell.length_a   1.000
_cell.length_b   1.000
_cell.length_c   1.000
_cell.angle_alpha   90.00
_cell.angle_beta   90.00
_cell.angle_gamma   90.00
#
_symmetry.space_group_name_H-M   'P 1'
#
loop_
_entity.id
_entity.type
_entity.pdbx_description
1 polymer ?
#
loop_
_entity_poly.entity_id
_entity_poly.type
_entity_poly.pdbx_seq_one_letter_code
_entity_poly.pdbx_strand_id
1 'polypeptide(L)'
;MAKTFNIYNKINGLRERYYTAIRGKESLVKLLSETEVAEQVYNSNAIENSTLTLEETEKILLQIDLDRYITEREIFEAKNLGRVVAYIDTKAKEQELALPIILFLHKMLISNIRDNIAGKFRKDGEWVRVANHIAPDPKEVVGRLEKMFAQYFATIHENIIKRIALLHLTFEYTHPFADGNGRIGRVINNYLLIREGFVPINIKFIDRKKYYEAFKEFDEKGTAKIMEEIVGKALTSSYHKRLAYLEGKKIITLAEYGKINKISHSNLINKANRQTIEAFFEKGVWKIGIKV
;
A
#
# COMPACT_ATOMS: atom_id res chain seq x y z
N MET A 1 9.74 -20.90 -8.84
CA MET A 1 10.61 -20.10 -9.74
C MET A 1 9.90 -19.64 -11.01
N ALA A 2 9.37 -20.53 -11.88
CA ALA A 2 8.78 -20.13 -13.16
C ALA A 2 7.58 -19.14 -13.09
N LYS A 3 6.65 -19.31 -12.13
CA LYS A 3 5.51 -18.38 -11.95
C LYS A 3 5.93 -16.99 -11.48
N THR A 4 6.87 -16.89 -10.53
CA THR A 4 7.39 -15.63 -9.99
C THR A 4 8.16 -14.84 -11.06
N PHE A 5 8.96 -15.54 -11.89
CA PHE A 5 9.67 -14.93 -13.02
C PHE A 5 8.72 -14.33 -14.07
N ASN A 6 7.61 -15.03 -14.38
CA ASN A 6 6.62 -14.55 -15.33
C ASN A 6 5.87 -13.29 -14.83
N ILE A 7 5.52 -13.25 -13.54
CA ILE A 7 4.91 -12.05 -12.92
C ILE A 7 5.88 -10.86 -12.97
N TYR A 8 7.17 -11.08 -12.71
CA TYR A 8 8.18 -10.03 -12.76
C TYR A 8 8.37 -9.44 -14.15
N ASN A 9 8.53 -10.30 -15.17
CA ASN A 9 8.67 -9.83 -16.56
C ASN A 9 7.46 -9.01 -17.01
N LYS A 10 6.26 -9.41 -16.56
CA LYS A 10 5.04 -8.64 -16.80
C LYS A 10 5.10 -7.26 -16.15
N ILE A 11 5.55 -7.15 -14.90
CA ILE A 11 5.69 -5.85 -14.21
C ILE A 11 6.71 -4.94 -14.92
N ASN A 12 7.86 -5.48 -15.36
CA ASN A 12 8.84 -4.68 -16.08
C ASN A 12 8.29 -4.14 -17.41
N GLY A 13 7.55 -4.95 -18.16
CA GLY A 13 6.86 -4.48 -19.36
C GLY A 13 5.80 -3.41 -19.07
N LEU A 14 5.03 -3.55 -17.98
CA LEU A 14 4.08 -2.52 -17.54
C LEU A 14 4.79 -1.22 -17.13
N ARG A 15 5.94 -1.33 -16.46
CA ARG A 15 6.77 -0.21 -16.04
C ARG A 15 7.33 0.56 -17.23
N GLU A 16 7.90 -0.15 -18.20
CA GLU A 16 8.42 0.46 -19.44
C GLU A 16 7.31 1.20 -20.19
N ARG A 17 6.15 0.56 -20.36
CA ARG A 17 4.97 1.17 -20.97
C ARG A 17 4.49 2.39 -20.20
N TYR A 18 4.50 2.33 -18.87
CA TYR A 18 4.15 3.47 -18.00
C TYR A 18 5.08 4.67 -18.23
N TYR A 19 6.40 4.46 -18.23
CA TYR A 19 7.37 5.52 -18.48
C TYR A 19 7.36 6.05 -19.91
N THR A 20 6.84 5.27 -20.86
CA THR A 20 6.56 5.75 -22.21
C THR A 20 5.31 6.63 -22.22
N ALA A 21 4.25 6.19 -21.55
CA ALA A 21 2.95 6.87 -21.52
C ALA A 21 2.95 8.16 -20.69
N ILE A 22 3.85 8.31 -19.70
CA ILE A 22 3.92 9.50 -18.82
C ILE A 22 4.48 10.75 -19.51
N ARG A 23 5.27 10.63 -20.58
CA ARG A 23 5.97 11.76 -21.20
C ARG A 23 4.98 12.88 -21.57
N GLY A 24 5.15 14.06 -20.96
CA GLY A 24 4.29 15.23 -21.19
C GLY A 24 2.93 15.15 -20.48
N LYS A 25 2.75 14.23 -19.53
CA LYS A 25 1.51 14.00 -18.75
C LYS A 25 1.78 13.96 -17.24
N GLU A 26 2.83 14.64 -16.79
CA GLU A 26 3.26 14.67 -15.38
C GLU A 26 2.17 15.27 -14.48
N SER A 27 1.43 16.27 -14.97
CA SER A 27 0.27 16.86 -14.27
C SER A 27 -0.87 15.86 -14.06
N LEU A 28 -1.13 14.99 -15.05
CA LEU A 28 -2.13 13.93 -14.93
C LEU A 28 -1.70 12.88 -13.89
N VAL A 29 -0.42 12.52 -13.84
CA VAL A 29 0.07 11.61 -12.79
C VAL A 29 -0.10 12.21 -11.41
N LYS A 30 0.16 13.51 -11.25
CA LYS A 30 -0.06 14.22 -9.97
C LYS A 30 -1.53 14.16 -9.56
N LEU A 31 -2.47 14.46 -10.46
CA LEU A 31 -3.91 14.35 -10.19
C LEU A 31 -4.33 12.92 -9.85
N LEU A 32 -3.76 11.92 -10.51
CA LEU A 32 -4.01 10.51 -10.18
C LEU A 32 -3.53 10.19 -8.76
N SER A 33 -2.33 10.64 -8.36
CA SER A 33 -1.85 10.45 -6.98
C SER A 33 -2.76 11.15 -5.97
N GLU A 34 -3.21 12.37 -6.22
CA GLU A 34 -4.10 13.14 -5.33
C GLU A 34 -5.47 12.46 -5.16
N THR A 35 -6.07 11.98 -6.24
CA THR A 35 -7.37 11.28 -6.20
C THR A 35 -7.30 9.92 -5.49
N GLU A 36 -6.12 9.32 -5.40
CA GLU A 36 -5.90 8.03 -4.74
C GLU A 36 -5.72 8.13 -3.22
N VAL A 37 -5.46 9.33 -2.68
CA VAL A 37 -5.16 9.51 -1.25
C VAL A 37 -6.29 8.98 -0.37
N ALA A 38 -7.54 9.33 -0.68
CA ALA A 38 -8.69 8.90 0.13
C ALA A 38 -8.85 7.37 0.14
N GLU A 39 -8.70 6.70 -1.00
CA GLU A 39 -8.75 5.24 -1.07
C GLU A 39 -7.59 4.59 -0.30
N GLN A 40 -6.38 5.17 -0.35
CA GLN A 40 -5.24 4.66 0.42
C GLN A 40 -5.46 4.80 1.93
N VAL A 41 -5.98 5.96 2.37
CA VAL A 41 -6.29 6.24 3.77
C VAL A 41 -7.38 5.28 4.27
N TYR A 42 -8.49 5.19 3.54
CA TYR A 42 -9.62 4.32 3.88
C TYR A 42 -9.17 2.86 4.02
N ASN A 43 -8.53 2.29 3.00
CA ASN A 43 -8.13 0.88 3.03
C ASN A 43 -7.14 0.60 4.16
N SER A 44 -6.15 1.48 4.35
CA SER A 44 -5.15 1.32 5.40
C SER A 44 -5.76 1.41 6.80
N ASN A 45 -6.64 2.37 7.07
CA ASN A 45 -7.28 2.51 8.38
C ASN A 45 -8.32 1.41 8.63
N ALA A 46 -9.07 0.99 7.62
CA ALA A 46 -10.04 -0.11 7.75
C ALA A 46 -9.36 -1.45 8.07
N ILE A 47 -8.15 -1.71 7.55
CA ILE A 47 -7.35 -2.88 7.95
C ILE A 47 -7.06 -2.88 9.47
N GLU A 48 -6.89 -1.70 10.06
CA GLU A 48 -6.71 -1.51 11.50
C GLU A 48 -8.04 -1.31 12.27
N ASN A 49 -9.18 -1.65 11.66
CA ASN A 49 -10.54 -1.58 12.23
C ASN A 49 -11.15 -0.18 12.38
N SER A 50 -10.71 0.83 11.62
CA SER A 50 -11.46 2.08 11.53
C SER A 50 -12.89 1.83 11.03
N THR A 51 -13.84 2.62 11.54
CA THR A 51 -15.27 2.53 11.21
C THR A 51 -15.69 3.44 10.07
N LEU A 52 -14.77 4.28 9.57
CA LEU A 52 -15.04 5.25 8.52
C LEU A 52 -15.32 4.56 7.19
N THR A 53 -16.36 5.03 6.50
CA THR A 53 -16.57 4.68 5.09
C THR A 53 -15.58 5.43 4.19
N LEU A 54 -15.48 5.02 2.92
CA LEU A 54 -14.67 5.75 1.94
C LEU A 54 -15.19 7.19 1.75
N GLU A 55 -16.51 7.38 1.72
CA GLU A 55 -17.12 8.71 1.57
C GLU A 55 -16.82 9.61 2.78
N GLU A 56 -16.93 9.08 4.00
CA GLU A 56 -16.58 9.83 5.22
C GLU A 56 -15.09 10.18 5.24
N THR A 57 -14.23 9.26 4.78
CA THR A 57 -12.80 9.52 4.63
C THR A 57 -12.54 10.64 3.62
N GLU A 58 -13.23 10.63 2.47
CA GLU A 58 -13.14 11.71 1.47
C GLU A 58 -13.60 13.05 2.06
N LYS A 59 -14.75 13.09 2.75
CA LYS A 59 -15.27 14.30 3.43
C LYS A 59 -14.27 14.84 4.46
N ILE A 60 -13.70 13.98 5.31
CA ILE A 60 -12.71 14.37 6.33
C ILE A 60 -11.46 15.02 5.70
N LEU A 61 -10.95 14.43 4.61
CA LEU A 61 -9.75 14.93 3.93
C LEU A 61 -10.03 16.25 3.19
N LEU A 62 -11.26 16.43 2.69
CA LEU A 62 -11.72 17.67 2.04
C LEU A 62 -12.22 18.73 3.02
N GLN A 63 -12.21 18.45 4.33
CA GLN A 63 -12.72 19.33 5.39
C GLN A 63 -14.21 19.66 5.22
N ILE A 64 -14.98 18.68 4.76
CA ILE A 64 -16.44 18.74 4.63
C ILE A 64 -17.07 18.14 5.91
N ASP A 65 -18.17 18.74 6.35
CA ASP A 65 -18.94 18.25 7.50
C ASP A 65 -19.48 16.84 7.28
N LEU A 66 -19.59 16.09 8.38
CA LEU A 66 -20.05 14.70 8.38
C LEU A 66 -21.51 14.60 8.85
N ASP A 67 -22.22 13.63 8.29
CA ASP A 67 -23.65 13.40 8.58
C ASP A 67 -23.87 12.69 9.93
N ARG A 68 -22.80 12.21 10.58
CA ARG A 68 -22.84 11.58 11.90
C ARG A 68 -21.63 11.95 12.74
N TYR A 69 -21.75 11.72 14.04
CA TYR A 69 -20.64 11.84 14.98
C TYR A 69 -19.54 10.81 14.70
N ILE A 70 -18.30 11.29 14.59
CA ILE A 70 -17.06 10.51 14.54
C ILE A 70 -16.16 10.98 15.67
N THR A 71 -15.43 10.06 16.29
CA THR A 71 -14.46 10.41 17.33
C THR A 71 -13.33 11.29 16.79
N GLU A 72 -12.83 12.22 17.60
CA GLU A 72 -11.65 13.03 17.23
C GLU A 72 -10.46 12.15 16.82
N ARG A 73 -10.28 11.02 17.50
CA ARG A 73 -9.26 10.03 17.17
C ARG A 73 -9.38 9.55 15.74
N GLU A 74 -10.55 9.05 15.30
CA GLU A 74 -10.71 8.57 13.93
C GLU A 74 -10.52 9.67 12.89
N ILE A 75 -10.95 10.90 13.20
CA ILE A 75 -10.70 12.08 12.35
C ILE A 75 -9.19 12.32 12.19
N PHE A 76 -8.43 12.31 13.30
CA PHE A 76 -6.98 12.47 13.25
C PHE A 76 -6.30 11.29 12.55
N GLU A 77 -6.75 10.05 12.75
CA GLU A 77 -6.20 8.88 12.06
C GLU A 77 -6.35 8.98 10.53
N ALA A 78 -7.48 9.51 10.04
CA ALA A 78 -7.67 9.78 8.61
C ALA A 78 -6.82 10.95 8.12
N LYS A 79 -6.89 12.12 8.79
CA LYS A 79 -6.15 13.33 8.40
C LYS A 79 -4.64 13.12 8.41
N ASN A 80 -4.11 12.50 9.46
CA ASN A 80 -2.68 12.28 9.63
C ASN A 80 -2.14 11.32 8.57
N LEU A 81 -2.83 10.21 8.31
CA LEU A 81 -2.41 9.28 7.27
C LEU A 81 -2.49 9.94 5.88
N GLY A 82 -3.53 10.73 5.60
CA GLY A 82 -3.64 11.50 4.35
C GLY A 82 -2.44 12.44 4.15
N ARG A 83 -2.02 13.16 5.20
CA ARG A 83 -0.82 14.01 5.17
C ARG A 83 0.46 13.20 4.93
N VAL A 84 0.60 12.04 5.57
CA VAL A 84 1.76 11.15 5.39
C VAL A 84 1.83 10.64 3.95
N VAL A 85 0.71 10.17 3.38
CA VAL A 85 0.64 9.68 2.00
C VAL A 85 1.00 10.79 1.01
N ALA A 86 0.44 11.99 1.18
CA ALA A 86 0.78 13.13 0.33
C ALA A 86 2.25 13.55 0.45
N TYR A 87 2.81 13.52 1.67
CA TYR A 87 4.20 13.86 1.93
C TYR A 87 5.18 12.92 1.22
N ILE A 88 4.94 11.60 1.27
CA ILE A 88 5.87 10.63 0.65
C ILE A 88 5.87 10.67 -0.88
N ASP A 89 4.79 11.12 -1.54
CA ASP A 89 4.73 11.21 -3.01
C ASP A 89 5.82 12.12 -3.59
N THR A 90 6.20 13.15 -2.84
CA THR A 90 7.33 14.03 -3.17
C THR A 90 8.61 13.59 -2.46
N LYS A 91 8.56 13.40 -1.14
CA LYS A 91 9.78 13.23 -0.34
C LYS A 91 10.57 11.97 -0.69
N ALA A 92 9.89 10.89 -1.05
CA ALA A 92 10.55 9.63 -1.41
C ALA A 92 11.42 9.75 -2.67
N LYS A 93 11.19 10.74 -3.53
CA LYS A 93 12.03 10.99 -4.72
C LYS A 93 13.33 11.72 -4.36
N GLU A 94 13.29 12.51 -3.29
CA GLU A 94 14.38 13.41 -2.89
C GLU A 94 15.34 12.80 -1.88
N GLN A 95 14.86 11.88 -1.04
CA GLN A 95 15.62 11.40 0.11
C GLN A 95 15.49 9.88 0.30
N GLU A 96 16.60 9.24 0.65
CA GLU A 96 16.59 7.82 1.01
C GLU A 96 15.85 7.56 2.33
N LEU A 97 15.19 6.40 2.41
CA LEU A 97 14.51 6.00 3.63
C LEU A 97 15.55 5.56 4.67
N ALA A 98 15.51 6.18 5.84
CA ALA A 98 16.34 5.83 6.99
C ALA A 98 15.50 5.90 8.27
N LEU A 99 16.02 5.37 9.39
CA LEU A 99 15.31 5.37 10.67
C LEU A 99 14.78 6.76 11.10
N PRO A 100 15.55 7.87 10.97
CA PRO A 100 15.02 9.19 11.31
C PRO A 100 13.79 9.59 10.48
N ILE A 101 13.74 9.20 9.20
CA ILE A 101 12.58 9.43 8.34
C ILE A 101 11.41 8.56 8.78
N ILE A 102 11.61 7.30 9.15
CA ILE A 102 10.53 6.46 9.68
C ILE A 102 9.96 7.05 10.98
N LEU A 103 10.82 7.50 11.90
CA LEU A 103 10.38 8.16 13.14
C LEU A 103 9.60 9.45 12.83
N PHE A 104 10.03 10.23 11.84
CA PHE A 104 9.32 11.42 11.40
C PHE A 104 7.94 11.11 10.81
N LEU A 105 7.84 10.13 9.91
CA LEU A 105 6.58 9.68 9.32
C LEU A 105 5.63 9.12 10.40
N HIS A 106 6.16 8.36 11.36
CA HIS A 106 5.40 7.88 12.51
C HIS A 106 4.92 9.02 13.42
N LYS A 107 5.75 10.05 13.63
CA LYS A 107 5.34 11.26 14.36
C LYS A 107 4.15 11.93 13.67
N MET A 108 4.25 12.17 12.36
CA MET A 108 3.15 12.73 11.56
C MET A 108 1.88 11.90 11.67
N LEU A 109 2.00 10.57 11.70
CA LEU A 109 0.86 9.67 11.79
C LEU A 109 0.15 9.75 13.16
N ILE A 110 0.89 9.82 14.26
CA ILE A 110 0.35 9.63 15.62
C ILE A 110 0.12 10.95 16.37
N SER A 111 0.64 12.08 15.88
CA SER A 111 0.43 13.38 16.51
C SER A 111 -1.05 13.72 16.69
N ASN A 112 -1.42 14.28 17.85
CA ASN A 112 -2.81 14.54 18.29
C ASN A 112 -3.68 13.28 18.52
N ILE A 113 -3.09 12.08 18.47
CA ILE A 113 -3.75 10.84 18.90
C ILE A 113 -3.10 10.34 20.18
N ARG A 114 -1.76 10.24 20.20
CA ARG A 114 -0.99 9.77 21.35
C ARG A 114 0.44 10.35 21.35
N ASP A 115 0.56 11.64 21.64
CA ASP A 115 1.81 12.40 21.46
C ASP A 115 3.01 11.88 22.27
N ASN A 116 2.77 11.22 23.41
CA ASN A 116 3.84 10.66 24.23
C ASN A 116 4.68 9.59 23.49
N ILE A 117 4.08 8.86 22.53
CA ILE A 117 4.74 7.83 21.71
C ILE A 117 5.03 8.27 20.27
N ALA A 118 4.53 9.43 19.85
CA ALA A 118 4.66 9.88 18.46
C ALA A 118 6.13 10.01 18.07
N GLY A 119 6.52 9.32 16.99
CA GLY A 119 7.90 9.30 16.49
C GLY A 119 8.94 8.68 17.42
N LYS A 120 8.55 7.72 18.27
CA LYS A 120 9.48 7.02 19.17
C LYS A 120 9.29 5.51 19.04
N PHE A 121 10.40 4.77 18.92
CA PHE A 121 10.37 3.33 19.09
C PHE A 121 9.96 2.96 20.51
N ARG A 122 9.40 1.76 20.67
CA ARG A 122 9.06 1.20 21.97
C ARG A 122 10.32 1.02 22.83
N LYS A 123 10.19 1.30 24.12
CA LYS A 123 11.28 1.25 25.11
C LYS A 123 11.26 -0.04 25.92
N ASP A 124 12.32 -0.28 26.69
CA ASP A 124 12.40 -1.37 27.66
C ASP A 124 11.13 -1.45 28.52
N GLY A 125 10.53 -2.64 28.59
CA GLY A 125 9.27 -2.89 29.30
C GLY A 125 8.01 -2.64 28.47
N GLU A 126 8.08 -1.98 27.31
CA GLU A 126 6.96 -1.78 26.39
C GLU A 126 6.82 -2.97 25.42
N TRP A 127 6.35 -4.10 25.96
CA TRP A 127 6.06 -5.30 25.18
C TRP A 127 4.77 -5.14 24.37
N VAL A 128 4.78 -5.61 23.12
CA VAL A 128 3.62 -5.60 22.25
C VAL A 128 3.28 -7.02 21.82
N ARG A 129 2.01 -7.39 21.99
CA ARG A 129 1.45 -8.64 21.48
C ARG A 129 0.66 -8.36 20.20
N VAL A 130 0.97 -9.09 19.14
CA VAL A 130 0.30 -9.02 17.84
C VAL A 130 -0.34 -10.38 17.57
N ALA A 131 -1.67 -10.46 17.73
CA ALA A 131 -2.40 -11.73 17.69
C ALA A 131 -1.80 -12.79 18.63
N ASN A 132 -1.15 -13.83 18.08
CA ASN A 132 -0.52 -14.92 18.83
C ASN A 132 1.01 -14.78 18.96
N HIS A 133 1.57 -13.68 18.45
CA HIS A 133 2.99 -13.40 18.47
C HIS A 133 3.31 -12.31 19.50
N ILE A 134 4.42 -12.47 20.23
CA ILE A 134 5.01 -11.41 21.07
C ILE A 134 6.15 -10.82 20.26
N ALA A 135 6.07 -9.52 20.00
CA ALA A 135 7.12 -8.82 19.26
C ALA A 135 8.49 -8.99 19.95
N PRO A 136 9.61 -8.92 19.21
CA PRO A 136 10.96 -9.04 19.77
C PRO A 136 11.23 -8.11 20.96
N ASP A 137 12.34 -8.29 21.68
CA ASP A 137 12.69 -7.37 22.77
C ASP A 137 12.83 -5.92 22.26
N PRO A 138 12.28 -4.89 22.95
CA PRO A 138 12.48 -3.48 22.58
C PRO A 138 13.93 -3.11 22.27
N LYS A 139 14.90 -3.70 22.97
CA LYS A 139 16.35 -3.46 22.76
C LYS A 139 16.84 -3.91 21.40
N GLU A 140 16.17 -4.87 20.77
CA GLU A 140 16.54 -5.40 19.46
C GLU A 140 15.97 -4.59 18.30
N VAL A 141 15.05 -3.66 18.56
CA VAL A 141 14.29 -2.95 17.51
C VAL A 141 15.23 -2.27 16.50
N VAL A 142 16.18 -1.46 16.97
CA VAL A 142 17.07 -0.71 16.07
C VAL A 142 17.92 -1.67 15.23
N GLY A 143 18.59 -2.63 15.86
CA GLY A 143 19.44 -3.58 15.15
C GLY A 143 18.67 -4.45 14.14
N ARG A 144 17.42 -4.82 14.44
CA ARG A 144 16.55 -5.55 13.51
C ARG A 144 16.16 -4.69 12.30
N LEU A 145 15.82 -3.42 12.52
CA LEU A 145 15.48 -2.50 11.42
C LEU A 145 16.71 -2.19 10.55
N GLU A 146 17.88 -2.00 11.14
CA GLU A 146 19.14 -1.82 10.40
C GLU A 146 19.48 -3.05 9.57
N LYS A 147 19.36 -4.25 10.14
CA LYS A 147 19.54 -5.51 9.42
C LYS A 147 18.53 -5.67 8.27
N MET A 148 17.27 -5.32 8.51
CA MET A 148 16.22 -5.32 7.49
C MET A 148 16.59 -4.41 6.30
N PHE A 149 17.07 -3.18 6.57
CA PHE A 149 17.53 -2.29 5.51
C PHE A 149 18.76 -2.81 4.79
N ALA A 150 19.76 -3.31 5.52
CA ALA A 150 20.97 -3.90 4.93
C ALA A 150 20.60 -5.04 3.95
N GLN A 151 19.68 -5.92 4.35
CA GLN A 151 19.17 -6.98 3.47
C GLN A 151 18.43 -6.43 2.25
N TYR A 152 17.57 -5.42 2.44
CA TYR A 152 16.81 -4.81 1.36
C TYR A 152 17.71 -4.17 0.29
N PHE A 153 18.77 -3.48 0.70
CA PHE A 153 19.70 -2.81 -0.21
C PHE A 153 20.72 -3.78 -0.82
N ALA A 154 21.16 -4.81 -0.09
CA ALA A 154 22.05 -5.85 -0.62
C ALA A 154 21.39 -6.73 -1.70
N THR A 155 20.06 -6.77 -1.75
CA THR A 155 19.29 -7.61 -2.67
C THR A 155 18.73 -6.85 -3.87
N ILE A 156 19.32 -5.72 -4.27
CA ILE A 156 18.81 -4.87 -5.37
C ILE A 156 18.60 -5.59 -6.72
N HIS A 157 19.32 -6.69 -6.95
CA HIS A 157 19.19 -7.53 -8.13
C HIS A 157 17.97 -8.48 -8.08
N GLU A 158 17.36 -8.67 -6.90
CA GLU A 158 16.13 -9.42 -6.75
C GLU A 158 14.91 -8.60 -7.18
N ASN A 159 13.81 -9.31 -7.49
CA ASN A 159 12.54 -8.68 -7.84
C ASN A 159 12.02 -7.80 -6.69
N ILE A 160 11.65 -6.55 -7.00
CA ILE A 160 11.04 -5.58 -6.09
C ILE A 160 9.86 -6.14 -5.29
N ILE A 161 9.02 -7.00 -5.88
CA ILE A 161 7.88 -7.63 -5.20
C ILE A 161 8.35 -8.44 -4.00
N LYS A 162 9.40 -9.25 -4.18
CA LYS A 162 9.97 -10.08 -3.12
C LYS A 162 10.62 -9.23 -2.04
N ARG A 163 11.39 -8.22 -2.46
CA ARG A 163 12.07 -7.29 -1.55
C ARG A 163 11.08 -6.52 -0.67
N ILE A 164 10.03 -5.95 -1.25
CA ILE A 164 8.96 -5.25 -0.52
C ILE A 164 8.17 -6.21 0.38
N ALA A 165 7.82 -7.41 -0.12
CA ALA A 165 7.11 -8.41 0.68
C ALA A 165 7.90 -8.81 1.94
N LEU A 166 9.19 -9.13 1.79
CA LEU A 166 10.06 -9.50 2.91
C LEU A 166 10.31 -8.35 3.87
N LEU A 167 10.55 -7.15 3.34
CA LEU A 167 10.73 -5.95 4.17
C LEU A 167 9.49 -5.67 5.00
N HIS A 168 8.31 -5.73 4.39
CA HIS A 168 7.04 -5.48 5.09
C HIS A 168 6.77 -6.50 6.20
N LEU A 169 6.97 -7.79 5.91
CA LEU A 169 6.83 -8.86 6.91
C LEU A 169 7.83 -8.70 8.06
N THR A 170 9.08 -8.34 7.75
CA THR A 170 10.14 -8.14 8.76
C THR A 170 9.87 -6.93 9.65
N PHE A 171 9.38 -5.84 9.07
CA PHE A 171 8.99 -4.64 9.80
C PHE A 171 7.83 -4.92 10.77
N GLU A 172 6.76 -5.56 10.28
CA GLU A 172 5.59 -5.90 11.10
C GLU A 172 5.90 -6.92 12.19
N TYR A 173 6.81 -7.87 11.92
CA TYR A 173 7.32 -8.82 12.91
C TYR A 173 8.12 -8.12 14.01
N THR A 174 9.00 -7.18 13.63
CA THR A 174 9.79 -6.39 14.59
C THR A 174 8.88 -5.50 15.46
N HIS A 175 7.79 -5.03 14.87
CA HIS A 175 6.75 -4.22 15.51
C HIS A 175 7.33 -3.06 16.34
N PRO A 176 8.07 -2.14 15.71
CA PRO A 176 8.97 -1.21 16.42
C PRO A 176 8.25 -0.13 17.24
N PHE A 177 6.97 0.11 16.99
CA PHE A 177 6.17 1.14 17.65
C PHE A 177 5.12 0.55 18.58
N ALA A 178 4.65 1.33 19.55
CA ALA A 178 3.58 0.92 20.46
C ALA A 178 2.16 1.05 19.84
N ASP A 179 2.02 1.75 18.70
CA ASP A 179 0.83 1.82 17.85
C ASP A 179 1.28 2.24 16.44
N GLY A 180 0.44 2.07 15.42
CA GLY A 180 0.67 2.61 14.09
C GLY A 180 1.54 1.76 13.16
N ASN A 181 2.04 0.60 13.62
CA ASN A 181 2.94 -0.27 12.84
C ASN A 181 2.35 -0.62 11.47
N GLY A 182 1.16 -1.23 11.41
CA GLY A 182 0.51 -1.61 10.15
C GLY A 182 0.41 -0.47 9.13
N ARG A 183 0.04 0.73 9.60
CA ARG A 183 -0.09 1.93 8.77
C ARG A 183 1.27 2.42 8.28
N ILE A 184 2.28 2.48 9.15
CA ILE A 184 3.64 2.88 8.78
C ILE A 184 4.32 1.84 7.89
N GLY A 185 4.12 0.54 8.11
CA GLY A 185 4.66 -0.51 7.23
C GLY A 185 4.17 -0.34 5.80
N ARG A 186 2.86 -0.07 5.61
CA ARG A 186 2.29 0.23 4.28
C ARG A 186 2.84 1.53 3.67
N VAL A 187 3.05 2.56 4.48
CA VAL A 187 3.70 3.83 4.06
C VAL A 187 5.15 3.58 3.61
N ILE A 188 5.91 2.78 4.37
CA ILE A 188 7.30 2.40 4.04
C ILE A 188 7.36 1.67 2.70
N ASN A 189 6.44 0.74 2.44
CA ASN A 189 6.37 0.03 1.16
C ASN A 189 6.24 1.02 0.00
N ASN A 190 5.31 1.98 0.10
CA ASN A 190 5.10 2.99 -0.93
C ASN A 190 6.29 3.95 -1.05
N TYR A 191 6.92 4.33 0.06
CA TYR A 191 8.14 5.14 0.04
C TYR A 191 9.23 4.48 -0.80
N LEU A 192 9.52 3.20 -0.53
CA LEU A 192 10.56 2.45 -1.24
C LEU A 192 10.20 2.19 -2.70
N LEU A 193 8.93 1.86 -3.00
CA LEU A 193 8.46 1.72 -4.38
C LEU A 193 8.64 3.02 -5.16
N ILE A 194 8.23 4.17 -4.61
CA ILE A 194 8.38 5.48 -5.26
C ILE A 194 9.85 5.81 -5.47
N ARG A 195 10.70 5.61 -4.45
CA ARG A 195 12.15 5.86 -4.52
C ARG A 195 12.82 5.06 -5.64
N GLU A 196 12.41 3.81 -5.83
CA GLU A 196 12.95 2.94 -6.88
C GLU A 196 12.26 3.11 -8.25
N GLY A 197 11.37 4.10 -8.39
CA GLY A 197 10.69 4.42 -9.65
C GLY A 197 9.59 3.41 -10.03
N PHE A 198 8.92 2.84 -9.03
CA PHE A 198 7.69 2.09 -9.20
C PHE A 198 6.50 2.95 -8.76
N VAL A 199 5.32 2.57 -9.24
CA VAL A 199 4.07 3.21 -8.82
C VAL A 199 3.70 2.76 -7.39
N PRO A 200 3.09 3.62 -6.56
CA PRO A 200 2.62 3.22 -5.24
C PRO A 200 1.50 2.17 -5.35
N ILE A 201 1.33 1.40 -4.28
CA ILE A 201 0.31 0.34 -4.18
C ILE A 201 -0.71 0.66 -3.09
N ASN A 202 -1.87 0.02 -3.20
CA ASN A 202 -2.91 0.03 -2.19
C ASN A 202 -3.30 -1.41 -1.82
N ILE A 203 -3.02 -1.81 -0.58
CA ILE A 203 -3.47 -3.10 -0.04
C ILE A 203 -4.92 -2.91 0.39
N LYS A 204 -5.84 -3.57 -0.30
CA LYS A 204 -7.27 -3.34 -0.13
C LYS A 204 -7.79 -4.01 1.14
N PHE A 205 -8.73 -3.35 1.82
CA PHE A 205 -9.39 -3.91 3.01
C PHE A 205 -10.11 -5.23 2.71
N ILE A 206 -10.66 -5.40 1.51
CA ILE A 206 -11.29 -6.68 1.09
C ILE A 206 -10.30 -7.86 1.11
N ASP A 207 -9.00 -7.59 0.99
CA ASP A 207 -7.93 -8.59 1.03
C ASP A 207 -7.37 -8.80 2.46
N ARG A 208 -7.93 -8.16 3.49
CA ARG A 208 -7.44 -8.18 4.89
C ARG A 208 -7.20 -9.58 5.42
N LYS A 209 -8.12 -10.52 5.15
CA LYS A 209 -7.96 -11.92 5.59
C LYS A 209 -6.68 -12.54 5.02
N LYS A 210 -6.49 -12.41 3.70
CA LYS A 210 -5.30 -12.93 3.00
C LYS A 210 -4.02 -12.22 3.45
N TYR A 211 -4.12 -10.92 3.73
CA TYR A 211 -3.02 -10.13 4.27
C TYR A 211 -2.58 -10.64 5.65
N TYR A 212 -3.51 -11.01 6.55
CA TYR A 212 -3.14 -11.65 7.82
C TYR A 212 -2.64 -13.09 7.66
N GLU A 213 -3.16 -13.85 6.70
CA GLU A 213 -2.63 -15.19 6.36
C GLU A 213 -1.16 -15.11 5.92
N ALA A 214 -0.73 -14.02 5.29
CA ALA A 214 0.66 -13.81 4.90
C ALA A 214 1.60 -13.65 6.10
N PHE A 215 1.19 -12.95 7.17
CA PHE A 215 1.99 -12.90 8.40
C PHE A 215 2.07 -14.26 9.07
N LYS A 216 0.97 -15.02 9.07
CA LYS A 216 0.97 -16.38 9.60
C LYS A 216 1.89 -17.30 8.81
N GLU A 217 1.89 -17.22 7.48
CA GLU A 217 2.83 -17.99 6.62
C GLU A 217 4.28 -17.63 6.93
N PHE A 218 4.57 -16.34 7.15
CA PHE A 218 5.91 -15.89 7.48
C PHE A 218 6.37 -16.41 8.85
N ASP A 219 5.53 -16.30 9.87
CA ASP A 219 5.83 -16.76 11.23
C ASP A 219 6.01 -18.29 11.31
N GLU A 220 5.12 -19.06 10.66
CA GLU A 220 5.14 -20.53 10.74
C GLU A 220 6.16 -21.19 9.80
N LYS A 221 6.42 -20.59 8.63
CA LYS A 221 7.17 -21.25 7.55
C LYS A 221 8.39 -20.48 7.08
N GLY A 222 8.58 -19.23 7.52
CA GLY A 222 9.67 -18.37 7.06
C GLY A 222 9.59 -18.01 5.57
N THR A 223 8.41 -18.10 4.95
CA THR A 223 8.21 -17.79 3.52
C THR A 223 7.30 -16.59 3.32
N ALA A 224 7.47 -15.87 2.22
CA ALA A 224 6.72 -14.65 1.92
C ALA A 224 5.76 -14.78 0.73
N LYS A 225 5.39 -16.00 0.32
CA LYS A 225 4.70 -16.25 -0.97
C LYS A 225 3.34 -15.56 -1.06
N ILE A 226 2.56 -15.56 0.02
CA ILE A 226 1.24 -14.90 0.04
C ILE A 226 1.44 -13.37 -0.03
N MET A 227 2.41 -12.82 0.69
CA MET A 227 2.70 -11.38 0.65
C MET A 227 3.23 -10.95 -0.73
N GLU A 228 4.10 -11.76 -1.36
CA GLU A 228 4.56 -11.56 -2.74
C GLU A 228 3.37 -11.50 -3.72
N GLU A 229 2.37 -12.38 -3.55
CA GLU A 229 1.17 -12.36 -4.38
C GLU A 229 0.34 -11.08 -4.17
N ILE A 230 0.18 -10.64 -2.92
CA ILE A 230 -0.55 -9.40 -2.57
C ILE A 230 0.14 -8.19 -3.21
N VAL A 231 1.45 -8.04 -2.98
CA VAL A 231 2.24 -6.93 -3.51
C VAL A 231 2.24 -6.95 -5.04
N GLY A 232 2.46 -8.13 -5.66
CA GLY A 232 2.46 -8.27 -7.11
C GLY A 232 1.12 -7.91 -7.75
N LYS A 233 0.00 -8.31 -7.15
CA LYS A 233 -1.34 -7.94 -7.64
C LYS A 233 -1.63 -6.46 -7.44
N ALA A 234 -1.28 -5.89 -6.29
CA ALA A 234 -1.50 -4.49 -6.01
C ALA A 234 -0.68 -3.61 -6.97
N LEU A 235 0.58 -3.98 -7.23
CA LEU A 235 1.46 -3.29 -8.18
C LEU A 235 0.95 -3.40 -9.61
N THR A 236 0.53 -4.60 -10.04
CA THR A 236 -0.05 -4.82 -11.37
C THR A 236 -1.33 -3.98 -11.55
N SER A 237 -2.23 -3.99 -10.56
CA SER A 237 -3.46 -3.19 -10.58
C SER A 237 -3.17 -1.69 -10.64
N SER A 238 -2.15 -1.21 -9.91
CA SER A 238 -1.74 0.19 -9.92
C SER A 238 -1.24 0.62 -11.30
N TYR A 239 -0.45 -0.22 -11.97
CA TYR A 239 -0.03 0.02 -13.35
C TYR A 239 -1.21 0.01 -14.34
N HIS A 240 -2.11 -0.98 -14.25
CA HIS A 240 -3.29 -1.04 -15.13
C HIS A 240 -4.14 0.23 -15.02
N LYS A 241 -4.39 0.71 -13.80
CA LYS A 241 -5.10 1.97 -13.56
C LYS A 241 -4.40 3.14 -14.24
N ARG A 242 -3.13 3.37 -13.92
CA ARG A 242 -2.34 4.48 -14.46
C ARG A 242 -2.28 4.45 -15.99
N LEU A 243 -2.05 3.27 -16.58
CA LEU A 243 -2.01 3.11 -18.04
C LEU A 243 -3.37 3.40 -18.68
N ALA A 244 -4.49 2.99 -18.07
CA ALA A 244 -5.81 3.30 -18.62
C ALA A 244 -6.05 4.82 -18.75
N TYR A 245 -5.67 5.60 -17.74
CA TYR A 245 -5.76 7.06 -17.78
C TYR A 245 -4.71 7.68 -18.73
N LEU A 246 -3.44 7.29 -18.61
CA LEU A 246 -2.34 7.87 -19.39
C LEU A 246 -2.49 7.61 -20.89
N GLU A 247 -3.07 6.49 -21.29
CA GLU A 247 -3.29 6.15 -22.69
C GLU A 247 -4.63 6.69 -23.24
N GLY A 248 -5.37 7.48 -22.45
CA GLY A 248 -6.64 8.06 -22.87
C GLY A 248 -7.70 7.01 -23.17
N LYS A 249 -7.65 5.85 -22.52
CA LYS A 249 -8.67 4.80 -22.71
C LYS A 249 -10.00 5.26 -22.13
N LYS A 250 -11.10 4.81 -22.73
CA LYS A 250 -12.41 4.94 -22.11
C LYS A 250 -12.50 3.94 -20.96
N ILE A 251 -12.62 4.44 -19.74
CA ILE A 251 -12.73 3.61 -18.53
C ILE A 251 -14.21 3.28 -18.30
N ILE A 252 -14.52 1.98 -18.23
CA ILE A 252 -15.86 1.46 -17.94
C ILE A 252 -15.80 0.42 -16.83
N THR A 253 -16.94 0.12 -16.22
CA THR A 253 -17.04 -0.97 -15.23
C THR A 253 -16.86 -2.33 -15.89
N LEU A 254 -16.40 -3.34 -15.14
CA LEU A 254 -16.39 -4.73 -15.64
C LEU A 254 -17.79 -5.27 -15.91
N ALA A 255 -18.83 -4.71 -15.28
CA ALA A 255 -20.21 -5.06 -15.57
C ALA A 255 -20.60 -4.62 -16.98
N GLU A 256 -20.31 -3.36 -17.35
CA GLU A 256 -20.53 -2.84 -18.70
C GLU A 256 -19.68 -3.56 -19.74
N TYR A 257 -18.39 -3.78 -19.44
CA TYR A 257 -17.51 -4.53 -20.34
C TYR A 257 -18.04 -5.94 -20.63
N GLY A 258 -18.57 -6.63 -19.61
CA GLY A 258 -19.20 -7.94 -19.75
C GLY A 258 -20.43 -7.92 -20.66
N LYS A 259 -21.30 -6.90 -20.52
CA LYS A 259 -22.46 -6.71 -21.39
C LYS A 259 -22.05 -6.50 -22.85
N ILE A 260 -21.08 -5.63 -23.11
CA ILE A 260 -20.60 -5.31 -24.47
C ILE A 260 -19.98 -6.54 -25.15
N ASN A 261 -19.15 -7.29 -24.43
CA ASN A 261 -18.38 -8.40 -24.99
C ASN A 261 -19.07 -9.76 -24.84
N LYS A 262 -20.29 -9.81 -24.30
CA LYS A 262 -21.04 -11.04 -24.00
C LYS A 262 -20.23 -12.03 -23.14
N ILE A 263 -19.47 -11.52 -22.17
CA ILE A 263 -18.70 -12.33 -21.21
C ILE A 263 -19.36 -12.22 -19.83
N SER A 264 -19.51 -13.34 -19.12
CA SER A 264 -20.10 -13.33 -17.77
C SER A 264 -19.29 -12.47 -16.80
N HIS A 265 -20.00 -11.68 -15.99
CA HIS A 265 -19.37 -10.78 -15.02
C HIS A 265 -18.46 -11.54 -14.05
N SER A 266 -18.89 -12.70 -13.55
CA SER A 266 -18.10 -13.55 -12.66
C SER A 266 -16.78 -14.03 -13.29
N ASN A 267 -16.77 -14.33 -14.60
CA ASN A 267 -15.54 -14.69 -15.32
C ASN A 267 -14.58 -13.49 -15.38
N LEU A 268 -15.09 -12.29 -15.66
CA LEU A 268 -14.28 -11.07 -15.65
C LEU A 268 -13.71 -10.75 -14.27
N ILE A 269 -14.50 -10.90 -13.20
CA ILE A 269 -14.01 -10.74 -11.82
C ILE A 269 -12.89 -11.75 -11.52
N ASN A 270 -13.04 -13.01 -11.92
CA ASN A 270 -11.98 -14.01 -11.76
C ASN A 270 -10.70 -13.65 -12.52
N LYS A 271 -10.83 -13.15 -13.75
CA LYS A 271 -9.68 -12.67 -14.54
C LYS A 271 -9.02 -11.45 -13.91
N ALA A 272 -9.81 -10.50 -13.42
CA ALA A 272 -9.32 -9.31 -12.73
C ALA A 272 -8.58 -9.65 -11.44
N ASN A 273 -9.13 -10.54 -10.61
CA ASN A 273 -8.49 -11.05 -9.38
C ASN A 273 -7.17 -11.79 -9.65
N ARG A 274 -7.06 -12.45 -10.81
CA ARG A 274 -5.83 -13.11 -11.28
C ARG A 274 -4.90 -12.18 -12.06
N GLN A 275 -5.30 -10.91 -12.25
CA GLN A 275 -4.58 -9.91 -13.04
C GLN A 275 -4.26 -10.41 -14.46
N THR A 276 -5.15 -11.18 -15.08
CA THR A 276 -5.00 -11.68 -16.47
C THR A 276 -5.62 -10.76 -17.53
N ILE A 277 -6.29 -9.69 -17.09
CA ILE A 277 -6.80 -8.59 -17.90
C ILE A 277 -6.33 -7.27 -17.28
N GLU A 278 -6.31 -6.19 -18.06
CA GLU A 278 -5.92 -4.83 -17.60
C GLU A 278 -7.01 -4.15 -16.76
N ALA A 279 -7.65 -4.92 -15.88
CA ALA A 279 -8.62 -4.42 -14.93
C ALA A 279 -7.95 -3.92 -13.65
N PHE A 280 -8.56 -2.93 -13.03
CA PHE A 280 -8.13 -2.34 -11.77
C PHE A 280 -9.34 -2.03 -10.89
N PHE A 281 -9.11 -1.89 -9.60
CA PHE A 281 -10.14 -1.56 -8.63
C PHE A 281 -10.06 -0.07 -8.29
N GLU A 282 -11.19 0.62 -8.33
CA GLU A 282 -11.28 2.05 -8.06
C GLU A 282 -12.65 2.36 -7.45
N LYS A 283 -12.64 3.01 -6.28
CA LYS A 283 -13.80 3.39 -5.47
C LYS A 283 -14.79 2.25 -5.26
N GLY A 284 -14.30 1.08 -4.87
CA GLY A 284 -15.14 -0.09 -4.60
C GLY A 284 -15.60 -0.87 -5.84
N VAL A 285 -15.19 -0.46 -7.05
CA VAL A 285 -15.69 -1.04 -8.30
C VAL A 285 -14.53 -1.51 -9.18
N TRP A 286 -14.69 -2.69 -9.80
CA TRP A 286 -13.76 -3.15 -10.83
C TRP A 286 -14.03 -2.44 -12.15
N LYS A 287 -12.97 -1.84 -12.71
CA LYS A 287 -12.98 -1.09 -13.97
C LYS A 287 -11.93 -1.63 -14.94
N ILE A 288 -12.09 -1.29 -16.21
CA ILE A 288 -11.14 -1.61 -17.29
C ILE A 288 -11.12 -0.47 -18.31
N GLY A 289 -9.95 -0.16 -18.85
CA GLY A 289 -9.81 0.77 -19.98
C GLY A 289 -9.99 0.02 -21.31
N ILE A 290 -10.89 0.51 -22.16
CA ILE A 290 -11.06 0.03 -23.54
C ILE A 290 -10.51 1.05 -24.55
N LYS A 291 -9.99 0.55 -25.67
CA LYS A 291 -9.67 1.41 -26.82
C LYS A 291 -10.97 1.99 -27.36
N VAL A 292 -10.97 3.29 -27.60
CA VAL A 292 -12.05 4.01 -28.28
C VAL A 292 -11.94 3.77 -29.77
#